data_AF-A7UTE5-F1
#
_entry.id   AF-A7UTE5-F1
#
_cell.length_a   1.000
_cell.length_b   1.000
_cell.length_c   1.000
_cell.angle_alpha   90.00
_cell.angle_beta   90.00
_cell.angle_gamma   90.00
#
_symmetry.space_group_name_H-M   'P 1'
#
loop_
_entity.id
_entity.type
_entity.pdbx_description
1 polymer ?
#
loop_
_entity_poly.entity_id
_entity_poly.type
_entity_poly.pdbx_seq_one_letter_code
_entity_poly.pdbx_strand_id
1 'polypeptide(L)'
;LCYENHPFLVPGTCDNILGSPIERINEHKGYIDGINLLGRDCGYGEPAVGIRLSAHKAWLESLLLPRRDNATLVHIDTDQELGDECEYADGTKGTCTAEPSCPDINARLQNNQQVIFCGNRNVVCCPNKATDPRMMAIENEFNQCEERYRHFTTDQQNGSSHAVSIAYNVEIGWQDDRNTTYACYGYLISTRGVVSSASCLSERADLPNIVRIGGIDSLDNSRVVPIEKVIIHPDYNKETLEHNIAIVKLESTVDPSENVFPTCLWQNITHSPVKQLVMDLGT
;
A
#
# COMPACT_ATOMS: atom_id res chain seq x y z
N LEU A 1 -26.68 -11.99 42.10
CA LEU A 1 -26.30 -12.27 43.49
C LEU A 1 -27.16 -11.39 44.38
N CYS A 2 -27.62 -11.92 45.51
CA CYS A 2 -28.24 -11.11 46.56
C CYS A 2 -27.19 -10.87 47.64
N TYR A 3 -27.10 -9.65 48.14
CA TYR A 3 -26.13 -9.27 49.16
C TYR A 3 -26.77 -8.36 50.21
N GLU A 4 -26.24 -8.41 51.42
CA GLU A 4 -26.73 -7.65 52.56
C GLU A 4 -25.56 -7.22 53.42
N ASN A 5 -25.53 -5.94 53.76
CA ASN A 5 -24.56 -5.34 54.67
C ASN A 5 -25.08 -5.47 56.10
N HIS A 6 -24.22 -5.98 56.98
CA HIS A 6 -24.61 -6.34 58.35
C HIS A 6 -24.76 -5.15 59.33
N PRO A 7 -24.04 -4.02 59.20
CA PRO A 7 -24.43 -2.83 59.95
C PRO A 7 -25.76 -2.33 59.40
N PHE A 8 -26.57 -1.62 60.20
CA PHE A 8 -27.75 -0.90 59.70
C PHE A 8 -27.35 0.58 59.53
N LEU A 9 -27.66 1.18 58.38
CA LEU A 9 -27.50 2.62 58.16
C LEU A 9 -28.85 3.32 58.30
N VAL A 10 -28.84 4.62 58.60
CA VAL A 10 -30.06 5.42 58.61
C VAL A 10 -30.63 5.44 57.18
N PRO A 11 -31.92 5.10 56.95
CA PRO A 11 -32.51 5.07 55.62
C PRO A 11 -32.35 6.41 54.88
N GLY A 12 -31.99 6.35 53.59
CA GLY A 12 -31.73 7.53 52.75
C GLY A 12 -30.33 8.13 52.87
N THR A 13 -29.43 7.53 53.66
CA THR A 13 -28.03 8.00 53.78
C THR A 13 -27.14 7.50 52.63
N CYS A 14 -27.54 6.42 51.97
CA CYS A 14 -26.81 5.85 50.84
C CYS A 14 -27.73 5.72 49.63
N ASP A 15 -27.35 6.40 48.55
CA ASP A 15 -28.02 6.27 47.26
C ASP A 15 -27.35 5.19 46.42
N ASN A 16 -28.14 4.20 46.02
CA ASN A 16 -27.69 3.13 45.16
C ASN A 16 -27.60 3.63 43.71
N ILE A 17 -26.39 3.76 43.19
CA ILE A 17 -26.15 4.09 41.79
C ILE A 17 -26.20 2.81 40.97
N LEU A 18 -27.23 2.68 40.12
CA LEU A 18 -27.36 1.54 39.21
C LEU A 18 -26.13 1.46 38.30
N GLY A 19 -25.55 0.27 38.18
CA GLY A 19 -24.32 0.06 37.43
C GLY A 19 -23.03 0.31 38.23
N SER A 20 -23.11 0.77 39.48
CA SER A 20 -21.92 0.94 40.31
C SER A 20 -21.29 -0.41 40.70
N PRO A 21 -19.97 -0.46 40.93
CA PRO A 21 -19.32 -1.68 41.40
C PRO A 21 -19.76 -2.00 42.83
N ILE A 22 -19.89 -3.30 43.12
CA ILE A 22 -19.99 -3.86 44.45
C ILE A 22 -18.59 -4.33 44.82
N GLU A 23 -17.94 -3.63 45.75
CA GLU A 23 -16.53 -3.85 46.06
C GLU A 23 -16.34 -4.54 47.40
N ARG A 24 -15.39 -5.47 47.45
CA ARG A 24 -14.86 -6.06 48.67
C ARG A 24 -13.41 -5.64 48.84
N ILE A 25 -13.15 -4.81 49.84
CA ILE A 25 -11.82 -4.29 50.14
C ILE A 25 -11.20 -5.11 51.27
N ASN A 26 -10.06 -5.74 51.00
CA ASN A 26 -9.16 -6.29 52.02
C ASN A 26 -7.96 -5.36 52.21
N GLU A 27 -7.19 -5.54 53.29
CA GLU A 27 -6.09 -4.64 53.73
C GLU A 27 -5.07 -4.22 52.64
N HIS A 28 -4.97 -4.96 51.53
CA HIS A 28 -4.02 -4.69 50.45
C HIS A 28 -4.62 -4.75 49.02
N LYS A 29 -5.91 -5.09 48.84
CA LYS A 29 -6.53 -5.27 47.51
C LYS A 29 -8.06 -5.06 47.56
N GLY A 30 -8.58 -4.31 46.59
CA GLY A 30 -10.02 -4.21 46.30
C GLY A 30 -10.42 -5.19 45.19
N TYR A 31 -11.51 -5.94 45.41
CA TYR A 31 -12.12 -6.81 44.41
C TYR A 31 -13.51 -6.28 44.06
N ILE A 32 -13.86 -6.27 42.77
CA ILE A 32 -15.23 -6.00 42.33
C ILE A 32 -15.96 -7.35 42.26
N ASP A 33 -16.87 -7.59 43.20
CA ASP A 33 -17.66 -8.82 43.28
C ASP A 33 -18.86 -8.80 42.32
N GLY A 34 -19.37 -7.61 42.00
CA GLY A 34 -20.53 -7.46 41.14
C GLY A 34 -20.82 -6.04 40.69
N ILE A 35 -21.91 -5.91 39.94
CA ILE A 35 -22.46 -4.62 39.50
C ILE A 35 -23.87 -4.49 40.09
N ASN A 36 -24.15 -3.34 40.69
CA ASN A 36 -25.41 -3.08 41.36
C ASN A 36 -26.57 -2.95 40.36
N LEU A 37 -27.71 -3.61 40.62
CA LEU A 37 -28.89 -3.58 39.76
C LEU A 37 -30.12 -2.98 40.42
N LEU A 38 -30.34 -3.32 41.68
CA LEU A 38 -31.53 -2.92 42.41
C LEU A 38 -31.30 -3.11 43.89
N GLY A 39 -31.74 -2.15 44.71
CA GLY A 39 -31.74 -2.30 46.16
C GLY A 39 -31.83 -0.94 46.82
N ARG A 40 -32.68 -0.82 47.84
CA ARG A 40 -32.73 0.39 48.68
C ARG A 40 -31.54 0.40 49.63
N ASP A 41 -31.13 1.60 50.01
CA ASP A 41 -30.12 1.83 51.05
C ASP A 41 -28.82 1.02 50.87
N CYS A 42 -28.40 0.79 49.61
CA CYS A 42 -27.16 0.09 49.26
C CYS A 42 -26.99 -1.32 49.87
N GLY A 43 -28.09 -2.02 50.17
CA GLY A 43 -28.08 -3.36 50.77
C GLY A 43 -27.99 -3.36 52.31
N TYR A 44 -28.20 -2.21 52.98
CA TYR A 44 -28.30 -2.11 54.43
C TYR A 44 -29.75 -2.33 54.88
N GLY A 45 -29.99 -3.25 55.81
CA GLY A 45 -31.32 -3.52 56.37
C GLY A 45 -32.30 -4.26 55.45
N GLU A 46 -32.23 -4.02 54.14
CA GLU A 46 -32.90 -4.81 53.10
C GLU A 46 -31.88 -5.37 52.10
N PRO A 47 -32.02 -6.63 51.66
CA PRO A 47 -31.12 -7.20 50.66
C PRO A 47 -31.16 -6.45 49.34
N ALA A 48 -29.99 -6.27 48.73
CA ALA A 48 -29.83 -5.72 47.39
C ALA A 48 -29.44 -6.82 46.39
N VAL A 49 -29.68 -6.54 45.11
CA VAL A 49 -29.45 -7.45 43.99
C VAL A 49 -28.43 -6.84 43.04
N GLY A 50 -27.42 -7.64 42.69
CA GLY A 50 -26.41 -7.27 41.70
C GLY A 50 -26.10 -8.39 40.71
N ILE A 51 -25.48 -8.05 39.59
CA ILE A 51 -24.88 -9.00 38.65
C ILE A 51 -23.59 -9.52 39.26
N ARG A 52 -23.42 -10.84 39.28
CA ARG A 52 -22.16 -11.46 39.71
C ARG A 52 -21.19 -11.52 38.55
N LEU A 53 -20.18 -10.66 38.54
CA LEU A 53 -19.21 -10.60 37.44
C LEU A 53 -18.48 -11.93 37.23
N SER A 54 -18.16 -12.64 38.31
CA SER A 54 -17.52 -13.96 38.22
C SER A 54 -18.36 -15.03 37.49
N ALA A 55 -19.70 -14.90 37.46
CA ALA A 55 -20.56 -15.82 36.70
C ALA A 55 -20.45 -15.61 35.18
N HIS A 56 -20.01 -14.42 34.75
CA HIS A 56 -19.81 -14.07 33.34
C HIS A 56 -18.34 -14.15 32.92
N LYS A 57 -17.48 -14.74 33.75
CA LYS A 57 -16.04 -14.85 33.48
C LYS A 57 -15.75 -15.40 32.09
N ALA A 58 -16.36 -16.51 31.68
CA ALA A 58 -16.10 -17.12 30.37
C ALA A 58 -16.46 -16.18 29.19
N TRP A 59 -17.56 -15.43 29.32
CA TRP A 59 -17.96 -14.45 28.31
C TRP A 59 -17.02 -13.23 28.30
N LEU A 60 -16.66 -12.69 29.47
CA LEU A 60 -15.69 -11.62 29.59
C LEU A 60 -14.32 -12.03 29.03
N GLU A 61 -13.88 -13.24 29.33
CA GLU A 61 -12.64 -13.82 28.79
C GLU A 61 -12.70 -13.96 27.27
N SER A 62 -13.86 -14.31 26.70
CA SER A 62 -14.02 -14.42 25.24
C SER A 62 -13.88 -13.08 24.49
N LEU A 63 -14.08 -11.96 25.19
CA LEU A 63 -14.00 -10.60 24.64
C LEU A 63 -12.67 -9.92 24.97
N LEU A 64 -12.17 -10.12 26.20
CA LEU A 64 -11.04 -9.38 26.75
C LEU A 64 -9.73 -10.16 26.66
N LEU A 65 -9.77 -11.50 26.65
CA LEU A 65 -8.56 -12.28 26.39
C LEU A 65 -8.39 -12.44 24.88
N PRO A 66 -7.18 -12.22 24.35
CA PRO A 66 -6.90 -12.56 22.95
C PRO A 66 -7.20 -14.05 22.74
N ARG A 67 -7.98 -14.37 21.70
CA ARG A 67 -8.28 -15.76 21.32
C ARG A 67 -6.97 -16.54 21.20
N ARG A 68 -6.79 -17.54 22.06
CA ARG A 68 -5.77 -18.57 21.88
C ARG A 68 -6.30 -19.62 20.92
N ASP A 69 -6.12 -19.35 19.64
CA ASP A 69 -5.77 -20.41 18.71
C ASP A 69 -4.31 -20.14 18.32
N ASN A 70 -3.39 -20.79 19.04
CA ASN A 70 -1.92 -20.77 18.84
C ASN A 70 -1.31 -19.42 18.43
N ALA A 71 -1.07 -18.55 19.43
CA ALA A 71 -0.66 -17.17 19.24
C ALA A 71 0.56 -16.99 18.33
N THR A 72 0.28 -16.62 17.08
CA THR A 72 1.12 -15.73 16.27
C THR A 72 1.48 -14.51 17.10
N LEU A 73 2.76 -14.23 17.33
CA LEU A 73 3.18 -13.04 18.06
C LEU A 73 2.80 -11.81 17.22
N VAL A 74 1.70 -11.14 17.57
CA VAL A 74 1.24 -9.91 16.91
C VAL A 74 1.85 -8.73 17.64
N HIS A 75 2.77 -8.03 16.97
CA HIS A 75 3.39 -6.81 17.49
C HIS A 75 2.83 -5.61 16.72
N ILE A 76 2.46 -4.55 17.43
CA ILE A 76 2.01 -3.30 16.83
C ILE A 76 3.07 -2.27 17.21
N ASP A 77 3.83 -1.81 16.23
CA ASP A 77 4.76 -0.70 16.40
C ASP A 77 4.05 0.59 15.97
N THR A 78 3.65 1.41 16.94
CA THR A 78 2.86 2.62 16.68
C THR A 78 3.65 3.76 16.04
N ASP A 79 4.98 3.64 15.98
CA ASP A 79 5.85 4.69 15.48
C ASP A 79 6.16 4.55 13.98
N GLN A 80 5.75 3.43 13.36
CA GLN A 80 6.00 3.13 11.94
C GLN A 80 4.79 3.45 11.05
N GLU A 81 5.04 4.04 9.89
CA GLU A 81 4.06 4.40 8.86
C GLU A 81 4.21 3.55 7.59
N LEU A 82 3.33 3.78 6.61
CA LEU A 82 3.38 3.12 5.31
C LEU A 82 4.70 3.46 4.59
N GLY A 83 5.49 2.44 4.23
CA GLY A 83 6.77 2.58 3.55
C GLY A 83 7.99 2.45 4.45
N ASP A 84 7.83 2.43 5.77
CA ASP A 84 8.95 2.29 6.71
C ASP A 84 9.60 0.90 6.66
N GLU A 85 10.89 0.84 6.95
CA GLU A 85 11.59 -0.43 7.17
C GLU A 85 11.23 -1.01 8.53
N CYS A 86 10.98 -2.30 8.57
CA CYS A 86 10.59 -3.04 9.77
C CYS A 86 11.41 -4.33 9.89
N GLU A 87 11.66 -4.78 11.12
CA GLU A 87 12.48 -5.97 11.38
C GLU A 87 11.76 -6.92 12.35
N TYR A 88 11.70 -8.19 11.96
CA TYR A 88 11.18 -9.27 12.79
C TYR A 88 12.19 -9.73 13.84
N ALA A 89 11.71 -10.34 14.93
CA ALA A 89 12.59 -10.85 15.99
C ALA A 89 13.52 -11.99 15.52
N ASP A 90 13.19 -12.62 14.39
CA ASP A 90 14.03 -13.64 13.73
C ASP A 90 15.13 -13.02 12.82
N GLY A 91 15.23 -11.69 12.76
CA GLY A 91 16.16 -10.95 11.91
C GLY A 91 15.68 -10.76 10.47
N THR A 92 14.46 -11.20 10.13
CA THR A 92 13.88 -10.96 8.81
C THR A 92 13.54 -9.48 8.67
N LYS A 93 14.08 -8.82 7.63
CA LYS A 93 13.71 -7.44 7.29
C LYS A 93 12.49 -7.39 6.37
N GLY A 94 11.72 -6.33 6.50
CA GLY A 94 10.52 -6.08 5.71
C GLY A 94 10.26 -4.60 5.50
N THR A 95 9.18 -4.33 4.77
CA THR A 95 8.69 -2.98 4.53
C THR A 95 7.21 -2.89 4.89
N CYS A 96 6.81 -1.83 5.57
CA CYS A 96 5.43 -1.57 5.98
C CYS A 96 4.56 -1.26 4.76
N THR A 97 3.61 -2.14 4.45
CA THR A 97 2.70 -2.00 3.30
C THR A 97 1.27 -2.33 3.70
N ALA A 98 0.30 -1.98 2.86
CA ALA A 98 -1.09 -2.34 3.12
C ALA A 98 -1.27 -3.87 3.08
N GLU A 99 -2.12 -4.41 3.96
CA GLU A 99 -2.46 -5.85 4.01
C GLU A 99 -2.73 -6.51 2.63
N PRO A 100 -3.53 -5.92 1.72
CA PRO A 100 -3.79 -6.53 0.40
C PRO A 100 -2.54 -6.62 -0.49
N SER A 101 -1.52 -5.80 -0.21
CA SER A 101 -0.26 -5.75 -0.97
C SER A 101 0.79 -6.73 -0.44
N CYS A 102 0.50 -7.50 0.62
CA CYS A 102 1.42 -8.47 1.21
C CYS A 102 0.84 -9.90 1.22
N PRO A 103 0.95 -10.67 0.12
CA PRO A 103 0.41 -12.03 0.06
C PRO A 103 1.09 -13.00 1.05
N ASP A 104 2.33 -12.71 1.45
CA ASP A 104 3.12 -13.54 2.37
C ASP A 104 2.64 -13.45 3.84
N ILE A 105 1.79 -12.47 4.17
CA ILE A 105 1.21 -12.33 5.51
C ILE A 105 0.37 -13.56 5.87
N ASN A 106 -0.40 -14.08 4.91
CA ASN A 106 -1.25 -15.24 5.08
C ASN A 106 -0.44 -16.52 5.28
N ALA A 107 0.71 -16.63 4.62
CA ALA A 107 1.63 -17.75 4.81
C ALA A 107 2.26 -17.72 6.21
N ARG A 108 2.66 -16.55 6.72
CA ARG A 108 3.18 -16.40 8.08
C ARG A 108 2.14 -16.73 9.14
N LEU A 109 0.89 -16.29 8.92
CA LEU A 109 -0.24 -16.65 9.77
C LEU A 109 -0.49 -18.17 9.80
N GLN A 110 -0.48 -18.83 8.63
CA GLN A 110 -0.63 -20.28 8.53
C GLN A 110 0.51 -21.06 9.17
N ASN A 111 1.73 -20.50 9.15
CA ASN A 111 2.93 -21.12 9.71
C ASN A 111 3.20 -20.72 11.17
N ASN A 112 2.27 -20.04 11.85
CA ASN A 112 2.44 -19.52 13.22
C ASN A 112 3.71 -18.65 13.41
N GLN A 113 4.10 -17.89 12.39
CA GLN A 113 5.26 -16.99 12.43
C GLN A 113 4.84 -15.58 12.87
N GLN A 114 5.71 -14.84 13.57
CA GLN A 114 5.44 -13.46 14.01
C GLN A 114 4.91 -12.59 12.85
N VAL A 115 3.92 -11.74 13.16
CA VAL A 115 3.35 -10.72 12.26
C VAL A 115 3.46 -9.36 12.96
N ILE A 116 3.98 -8.35 12.24
CA ILE A 116 4.11 -6.98 12.75
C ILE A 116 3.14 -6.08 11.99
N PHE A 117 2.39 -5.26 12.73
CA PHE A 117 1.56 -4.18 12.18
C PHE A 117 2.27 -2.85 12.41
N CYS A 118 2.37 -2.03 11.35
CA CYS A 118 3.02 -0.73 11.40
C CYS A 118 1.95 0.36 11.62
N GLY A 119 1.92 0.98 12.78
CA GLY A 119 1.01 2.06 13.14
C GLY A 119 -0.43 1.60 13.45
N ASN A 120 -1.10 0.98 12.47
CA ASN A 120 -2.51 0.59 12.55
C ASN A 120 -2.74 -0.86 12.07
N ARG A 121 -4.00 -1.33 12.15
CA ARG A 121 -4.36 -2.73 11.80
C ARG A 121 -4.37 -3.04 10.31
N ASN A 122 -4.18 -2.05 9.43
CA ASN A 122 -4.30 -2.19 7.99
C ASN A 122 -2.93 -2.14 7.28
N VAL A 123 -1.87 -1.79 8.01
CA VAL A 123 -0.50 -1.74 7.49
C VAL A 123 0.31 -2.81 8.22
N VAL A 124 0.94 -3.69 7.44
CA VAL A 124 1.70 -4.85 7.92
C VAL A 124 3.14 -4.78 7.43
N CYS A 125 4.06 -5.25 8.25
CA CYS A 125 5.45 -5.43 7.87
C CYS A 125 5.57 -6.62 6.90
N CYS A 126 5.70 -6.37 5.60
CA CYS A 126 5.85 -7.46 4.65
C CYS A 126 7.31 -7.91 4.59
N PRO A 127 7.64 -9.18 4.87
CA PRO A 127 9.01 -9.67 4.74
C PRO A 127 9.48 -9.45 3.32
N ASN A 128 10.62 -8.78 3.17
CA ASN A 128 11.29 -8.68 1.89
C ASN A 128 11.90 -10.07 1.65
N LYS A 129 11.13 -11.02 1.08
CA LYS A 129 11.68 -12.25 0.50
C LYS A 129 12.90 -11.82 -0.28
N ALA A 130 14.09 -12.20 0.23
CA ALA A 130 15.42 -11.74 -0.21
C ALA A 130 15.30 -11.02 -1.54
N THR A 131 15.15 -9.69 -1.43
CA THR A 131 14.68 -8.81 -2.49
C THR A 131 15.31 -9.27 -3.78
N ASP A 132 14.49 -9.70 -4.76
CA ASP A 132 15.03 -10.00 -6.08
C ASP A 132 15.89 -8.78 -6.45
N PRO A 133 17.22 -8.94 -6.64
CA PRO A 133 18.09 -7.81 -6.91
C PRO A 133 17.59 -6.98 -8.11
N ARG A 134 16.82 -7.62 -9.01
CA ARG A 134 16.14 -6.97 -10.14
C ARG A 134 14.98 -6.07 -9.70
N MET A 135 14.20 -6.47 -8.69
CA MET A 135 13.12 -5.65 -8.14
C MET A 135 13.67 -4.41 -7.43
N MET A 136 14.74 -4.55 -6.62
CA MET A 136 15.40 -3.38 -6.01
C MET A 136 15.99 -2.44 -7.05
N ALA A 137 16.59 -2.96 -8.12
CA ALA A 137 17.15 -2.12 -9.17
C ALA A 137 16.08 -1.29 -9.90
N ILE A 138 14.91 -1.89 -10.16
CA ILE A 138 13.78 -1.21 -10.81
C ILE A 138 13.13 -0.21 -9.87
N GLU A 139 12.87 -0.59 -8.62
CA GLU A 139 12.31 0.29 -7.60
C GLU A 139 13.23 1.50 -7.34
N ASN A 140 14.54 1.26 -7.28
CA ASN A 140 15.51 2.32 -7.16
C ASN A 140 15.56 3.24 -8.40
N GLU A 141 15.37 2.68 -9.60
CA GLU A 141 15.28 3.47 -10.84
C GLU A 141 14.06 4.40 -10.84
N PHE A 142 12.91 3.96 -10.32
CA PHE A 142 11.73 4.81 -10.19
C PHE A 142 11.89 5.86 -9.09
N ASN A 143 12.31 5.46 -7.89
CA ASN A 143 12.39 6.35 -6.73
C ASN A 143 13.52 7.38 -6.84
N GLN A 144 14.61 7.06 -7.56
CA GLN A 144 15.73 7.98 -7.78
C GLN A 144 15.72 8.60 -9.18
N CYS A 145 14.61 8.50 -9.93
CA CYS A 145 14.54 8.96 -11.32
C CYS A 145 14.97 10.42 -11.48
N GLU A 146 14.44 11.33 -10.65
CA GLU A 146 14.74 12.76 -10.75
C GLU A 146 16.22 13.06 -10.58
N GLU A 147 16.86 12.51 -9.54
CA GLU A 147 18.30 12.72 -9.30
C GLU A 147 19.15 12.04 -10.38
N ARG A 148 18.75 10.84 -10.81
CA ARG A 148 19.47 10.03 -11.80
C ARG A 148 19.55 10.74 -13.15
N TYR A 149 18.47 11.39 -13.59
CA TYR A 149 18.40 12.05 -14.90
C TYR A 149 18.52 13.58 -14.84
N ARG A 150 18.75 14.16 -13.66
CA ARG A 150 18.88 15.62 -13.46
C ARG A 150 19.87 16.28 -14.40
N HIS A 151 21.02 15.64 -14.64
CA HIS A 151 22.08 16.18 -15.50
C HIS A 151 21.60 16.41 -16.95
N PHE A 152 20.85 15.46 -17.53
CA PHE A 152 20.25 15.62 -18.85
C PHE A 152 19.20 16.73 -18.90
N THR A 153 18.45 16.93 -17.81
CA THR A 153 17.44 18.00 -17.75
C THR A 153 18.04 19.40 -17.58
N THR A 154 19.21 19.52 -16.94
CA THR A 154 19.83 20.81 -16.61
C THR A 154 20.60 21.38 -17.81
N ASP A 155 21.31 20.54 -18.56
CA ASP A 155 22.09 20.97 -19.73
C ASP A 155 21.19 21.50 -20.87
N GLN A 156 19.96 21.00 -20.98
CA GLN A 156 19.00 21.46 -21.98
C GLN A 156 18.17 22.69 -21.59
N GLN A 157 18.22 23.18 -20.34
CA GLN A 157 17.61 24.47 -19.99
C GLN A 157 18.37 25.67 -20.57
N ASN A 158 19.63 25.48 -20.99
CA ASN A 158 20.39 26.45 -21.79
C ASN A 158 20.12 26.31 -23.31
N GLY A 159 19.39 25.27 -23.72
CA GLY A 159 18.87 25.05 -25.07
C GLY A 159 17.36 25.27 -25.14
N SER A 160 16.76 25.11 -26.33
CA SER A 160 15.32 25.37 -26.49
C SER A 160 14.48 24.35 -25.70
N SER A 161 13.49 24.83 -24.93
CA SER A 161 12.56 24.04 -24.09
C SER A 161 11.79 22.94 -24.84
N HIS A 162 11.82 22.92 -26.18
CA HIS A 162 11.18 21.88 -27.00
C HIS A 162 11.98 20.57 -27.02
N ALA A 163 13.31 20.61 -26.86
CA ALA A 163 14.17 19.41 -26.92
C ALA A 163 14.01 18.50 -25.68
N VAL A 164 13.76 19.07 -24.49
CA VAL A 164 13.57 18.30 -23.24
C VAL A 164 12.29 17.48 -23.29
N SER A 165 11.25 18.01 -23.94
CA SER A 165 9.94 17.38 -23.95
C SER A 165 9.89 16.14 -24.83
N ILE A 166 10.84 15.95 -25.76
CA ILE A 166 10.82 14.84 -26.73
C ILE A 166 11.68 13.63 -26.34
N ALA A 167 12.61 13.76 -25.38
CA ALA A 167 13.64 12.75 -25.11
C ALA A 167 13.10 11.41 -24.56
N TYR A 168 11.98 11.44 -23.83
CA TYR A 168 11.34 10.26 -23.28
C TYR A 168 10.16 9.77 -24.13
N ASN A 169 9.80 10.46 -25.21
CA ASN A 169 8.73 10.00 -26.10
C ASN A 169 9.26 8.92 -27.03
N VAL A 170 8.39 7.95 -27.29
CA VAL A 170 8.69 6.85 -28.19
C VAL A 170 7.51 6.60 -29.12
N GLU A 171 7.81 6.05 -30.29
CA GLU A 171 6.79 5.57 -31.22
C GLU A 171 6.79 4.05 -31.24
N ILE A 172 5.61 3.47 -31.16
CA ILE A 172 5.39 2.04 -31.10
C ILE A 172 4.79 1.61 -32.43
N GLY A 173 5.38 0.57 -33.02
CA GLY A 173 5.10 0.19 -34.41
C GLY A 173 5.06 -1.31 -34.66
N TRP A 174 4.57 -1.62 -35.86
CA TRP A 174 4.47 -2.94 -36.44
C TRP A 174 5.41 -3.02 -37.63
N GLN A 175 6.31 -3.98 -37.60
CA GLN A 175 7.29 -4.23 -38.63
C GLN A 175 7.16 -5.67 -39.12
N ASP A 176 6.84 -5.80 -40.40
CA ASP A 176 6.90 -7.04 -41.17
C ASP A 176 8.03 -6.94 -42.22
N ASP A 177 8.30 -8.04 -42.93
CA ASP A 177 9.35 -8.13 -43.96
C ASP A 177 9.29 -7.05 -45.06
N ARG A 178 8.14 -6.37 -45.21
CA ARG A 178 7.87 -5.43 -46.32
C ARG A 178 7.46 -4.03 -45.88
N ASN A 179 7.03 -3.85 -44.64
CA ASN A 179 6.46 -2.57 -44.21
C ASN A 179 6.74 -2.32 -42.73
N THR A 180 6.94 -1.06 -42.38
CA THR A 180 7.08 -0.62 -41.00
C THR A 180 6.14 0.55 -40.78
N THR A 181 5.21 0.40 -39.83
CA THR A 181 4.22 1.43 -39.52
C THR A 181 4.25 1.76 -38.04
N TYR A 182 4.38 3.04 -37.72
CA TYR A 182 4.22 3.57 -36.37
C TYR A 182 2.83 4.21 -36.27
N ALA A 183 2.03 3.79 -35.29
CA ALA A 183 0.68 4.32 -35.10
C ALA A 183 0.36 4.61 -33.63
N CYS A 184 1.26 4.26 -32.72
CA CYS A 184 1.09 4.48 -31.30
C CYS A 184 2.27 5.27 -30.74
N TYR A 185 1.99 6.04 -29.70
CA TYR A 185 3.01 6.73 -28.92
C TYR A 185 3.09 6.13 -27.52
N GLY A 186 4.24 6.31 -26.89
CA GLY A 186 4.45 5.93 -25.50
C GLY A 186 5.52 6.79 -24.85
N TYR A 187 5.75 6.52 -23.58
CA TYR A 187 6.73 7.22 -22.77
C TYR A 187 7.67 6.22 -22.12
N LEU A 188 8.97 6.45 -22.26
CA LEU A 188 10.00 5.66 -21.59
C LEU A 188 9.97 5.99 -20.09
N ILE A 189 9.64 5.03 -19.23
CA ILE A 189 9.54 5.19 -17.77
C ILE A 189 10.68 4.49 -17.02
N SER A 190 11.42 3.63 -17.72
CA SER A 190 12.70 3.06 -17.29
C SER A 190 13.54 2.73 -18.51
N THR A 191 14.81 2.39 -18.32
CA THR A 191 15.72 1.99 -19.40
C THR A 191 15.24 0.80 -20.23
N ARG A 192 14.19 0.07 -19.80
CA ARG A 192 13.61 -1.07 -20.53
C ARG A 192 12.08 -1.06 -20.59
N GLY A 193 11.43 -0.09 -19.94
CA GLY A 193 9.99 -0.04 -19.75
C GLY A 193 9.39 1.19 -20.42
N VAL A 194 8.39 0.95 -21.27
CA VAL A 194 7.60 2.01 -21.91
C VAL A 194 6.16 1.88 -21.45
N VAL A 195 5.53 3.00 -21.07
CA VAL A 195 4.09 3.09 -20.82
C VAL A 195 3.37 3.63 -22.05
N SER A 196 2.22 3.04 -22.37
CA SER A 196 1.35 3.49 -23.47
C SER A 196 -0.12 3.19 -23.12
N SER A 197 -1.05 3.53 -24.01
CA SER A 197 -2.47 3.25 -23.81
C SER A 197 -2.81 1.83 -24.30
N ALA A 198 -3.65 1.13 -23.54
CA ALA A 198 -4.10 -0.21 -23.92
C ALA A 198 -4.88 -0.21 -25.25
N SER A 199 -5.74 0.78 -25.43
CA SER A 199 -6.51 1.02 -26.66
C SER A 199 -5.64 1.08 -27.90
N CYS A 200 -4.51 1.79 -27.86
CA CYS A 200 -3.64 1.93 -29.02
C CYS A 200 -2.97 0.59 -29.37
N LEU A 201 -2.41 -0.10 -28.37
CA LEU A 201 -1.69 -1.36 -28.60
C LEU A 201 -2.62 -2.54 -28.95
N SER A 202 -3.92 -2.43 -28.65
CA SER A 202 -4.95 -3.45 -28.93
C SER A 202 -5.92 -3.06 -30.05
N GLU A 203 -5.59 -2.00 -30.80
CA GLU A 203 -6.40 -1.57 -31.94
C GLU A 203 -6.32 -2.57 -33.10
N ARG A 204 -5.12 -3.11 -33.34
CA ARG A 204 -4.85 -4.12 -34.38
C ARG A 204 -4.96 -5.54 -33.83
N ALA A 205 -5.12 -6.51 -34.74
CA ALA A 205 -5.20 -7.92 -34.38
C ALA A 205 -3.87 -8.47 -33.86
N ASP A 206 -2.77 -7.96 -34.40
CA ASP A 206 -1.40 -8.25 -34.05
C ASP A 206 -0.85 -7.20 -33.05
N LEU A 207 -0.03 -7.66 -32.11
CA LEU A 207 0.65 -6.77 -31.17
C LEU A 207 1.86 -6.11 -31.86
N PRO A 208 2.20 -4.86 -31.49
CA PRO A 208 3.39 -4.21 -32.02
C PRO A 208 4.66 -4.96 -31.58
N ASN A 209 5.69 -4.90 -32.43
CA ASN A 209 6.93 -5.63 -32.23
C ASN A 209 8.18 -4.74 -32.15
N ILE A 210 8.07 -3.43 -32.43
CA ILE A 210 9.19 -2.50 -32.37
C ILE A 210 8.82 -1.17 -31.69
N VAL A 211 9.84 -0.51 -31.14
CA VAL A 211 9.76 0.85 -30.59
C VAL A 211 10.87 1.72 -31.19
N ARG A 212 10.53 2.92 -31.67
CA ARG A 212 11.48 3.94 -32.13
C ARG A 212 11.68 4.99 -31.03
N ILE A 213 12.94 5.29 -30.72
CA ILE A 213 13.35 6.15 -29.61
C ILE A 213 14.43 7.15 -30.09
N GLY A 214 14.50 8.37 -29.55
CA GLY A 214 15.63 9.29 -29.79
C GLY A 214 15.51 10.26 -30.95
N GLY A 215 14.29 10.46 -31.46
CA GLY A 215 14.02 11.48 -32.47
C GLY A 215 12.76 11.12 -33.25
N ILE A 216 11.61 11.58 -32.77
CA ILE A 216 10.34 11.45 -33.48
C ILE A 216 10.39 12.25 -34.80
N ASP A 217 11.08 13.40 -34.78
CA ASP A 217 11.17 14.32 -35.94
C ASP A 217 12.49 14.23 -36.74
N SER A 218 13.48 13.46 -36.26
CA SER A 218 14.79 13.34 -36.93
C SER A 218 15.23 11.87 -36.99
N LEU A 219 15.18 11.30 -38.20
CA LEU A 219 15.53 9.91 -38.47
C LEU A 219 17.00 9.59 -38.11
N ASP A 220 17.89 10.57 -38.18
CA ASP A 220 19.35 10.38 -38.04
C ASP A 220 19.78 10.02 -36.61
N ASN A 221 18.98 10.36 -35.59
CA ASN A 221 19.26 10.05 -34.18
C ASN A 221 18.32 8.98 -33.60
N SER A 222 17.39 8.47 -34.41
CA SER A 222 16.39 7.51 -33.97
C SER A 222 16.95 6.08 -33.94
N ARG A 223 16.65 5.33 -32.87
CA ARG A 223 16.99 3.92 -32.71
C ARG A 223 15.72 3.09 -32.64
N VAL A 224 15.69 2.00 -33.41
CA VAL A 224 14.62 1.01 -33.35
C VAL A 224 15.05 -0.12 -32.40
N VAL A 225 14.18 -0.45 -31.45
CA VAL A 225 14.40 -1.49 -30.43
C VAL A 225 13.24 -2.49 -30.50
N PRO A 226 13.52 -3.80 -30.60
CA PRO A 226 12.47 -4.81 -30.56
C PRO A 226 11.75 -4.89 -29.20
N ILE A 227 10.50 -5.35 -29.24
CA ILE A 227 9.65 -5.55 -28.07
C ILE A 227 9.77 -6.99 -27.58
N GLU A 228 10.13 -7.19 -26.31
CA GLU A 228 10.10 -8.49 -25.65
C GLU A 228 8.66 -8.91 -25.33
N LYS A 229 7.87 -7.97 -24.78
CA LYS A 229 6.52 -8.26 -24.30
C LYS A 229 5.66 -7.01 -24.25
N VAL A 230 4.40 -7.15 -24.69
CA VAL A 230 3.33 -6.18 -24.42
C VAL A 230 2.44 -6.73 -23.32
N ILE A 231 2.13 -5.90 -22.34
CA ILE A 231 1.31 -6.23 -21.16
C ILE A 231 0.18 -5.21 -21.10
N ILE A 232 -1.01 -5.61 -21.55
CA ILE A 232 -2.24 -4.84 -21.38
C ILE A 232 -2.74 -4.99 -19.95
N HIS A 233 -3.26 -3.92 -19.36
CA HIS A 233 -3.89 -4.00 -18.03
C HIS A 233 -5.02 -5.05 -18.05
N PRO A 234 -5.07 -6.00 -17.10
CA PRO A 234 -6.04 -7.10 -17.13
C PRO A 234 -7.49 -6.62 -17.09
N ASP A 235 -7.75 -5.51 -16.39
CA ASP A 235 -9.07 -4.90 -16.26
C ASP A 235 -9.36 -3.82 -17.31
N TYR A 236 -8.57 -3.76 -18.39
CA TYR A 236 -8.83 -2.82 -19.48
C TYR A 236 -10.16 -3.13 -20.17
N ASN A 237 -11.05 -2.14 -20.20
CA ASN A 237 -12.32 -2.23 -20.89
C ASN A 237 -12.32 -1.35 -22.16
N LYS A 238 -12.47 -1.97 -23.33
CA LYS A 238 -12.43 -1.29 -24.63
C LYS A 238 -13.63 -0.37 -24.86
N GLU A 239 -14.78 -0.64 -24.25
CA GLU A 239 -16.00 0.15 -24.41
C GLU A 239 -16.00 1.39 -23.50
N THR A 240 -15.61 1.22 -22.24
CA THR A 240 -15.60 2.32 -21.24
C THR A 240 -14.28 3.08 -21.19
N LEU A 241 -13.20 2.53 -21.78
CA LEU A 241 -11.82 3.02 -21.67
C LEU A 241 -11.27 3.03 -20.22
N GLU A 242 -11.91 2.29 -19.30
CA GLU A 242 -11.36 2.08 -17.95
C GLU A 242 -10.07 1.28 -18.02
N HIS A 243 -9.10 1.66 -17.18
CA HIS A 243 -7.75 1.07 -17.14
C HIS A 243 -7.06 1.05 -18.52
N ASN A 244 -7.22 2.12 -19.32
CA ASN A 244 -6.60 2.28 -20.64
C ASN A 244 -5.08 2.52 -20.56
N ILE A 245 -4.35 1.54 -20.02
CA ILE A 245 -2.91 1.57 -19.80
C ILE A 245 -2.27 0.22 -20.16
N ALA A 246 -1.08 0.28 -20.72
CA ALA A 246 -0.28 -0.88 -21.06
C ALA A 246 1.21 -0.61 -20.86
N ILE A 247 1.95 -1.68 -20.58
CA ILE A 247 3.40 -1.66 -20.45
C ILE A 247 4.02 -2.45 -21.61
N VAL A 248 5.01 -1.84 -22.25
CA VAL A 248 5.85 -2.46 -23.27
C VAL A 248 7.24 -2.66 -22.68
N LYS A 249 7.68 -3.91 -22.64
CA LYS A 249 9.01 -4.30 -22.21
C LYS A 249 9.91 -4.45 -23.43
N LEU A 250 10.99 -3.68 -23.48
CA LEU A 250 11.97 -3.71 -24.58
C LEU A 250 12.86 -4.95 -24.47
N GLU A 251 13.33 -5.47 -25.60
CA GLU A 251 14.24 -6.63 -25.61
C GLU A 251 15.61 -6.28 -24.99
N SER A 252 16.14 -5.09 -25.31
CA SER A 252 17.40 -4.57 -24.78
C SER A 252 17.21 -3.29 -23.95
N THR A 253 18.09 -3.05 -22.98
CA THR A 253 18.15 -1.77 -22.28
C THR A 253 18.58 -0.63 -23.20
N VAL A 254 18.02 0.55 -22.95
CA VAL A 254 18.35 1.80 -23.61
C VAL A 254 19.33 2.55 -22.74
N ASP A 255 20.48 2.91 -23.32
CA ASP A 255 21.50 3.71 -22.63
C ASP A 255 21.07 5.18 -22.61
N PRO A 256 20.90 5.80 -21.42
CA PRO A 256 20.49 7.19 -21.32
C PRO A 256 21.51 8.15 -21.94
N SER A 257 21.02 9.15 -22.66
CA SER A 257 21.78 10.20 -23.33
C SER A 257 20.96 11.50 -23.37
N GLU A 258 21.54 12.61 -23.84
CA GLU A 258 20.84 13.90 -23.96
C GLU A 258 19.56 13.85 -24.82
N ASN A 259 19.48 12.90 -25.76
CA ASN A 259 18.35 12.75 -26.68
C ASN A 259 17.37 11.65 -26.24
N VAL A 260 17.76 10.80 -25.29
CA VAL A 260 16.97 9.64 -24.86
C VAL A 260 17.22 9.37 -23.39
N PHE A 261 16.21 9.60 -22.55
CA PHE A 261 16.25 9.17 -21.16
C PHE A 261 14.83 8.95 -20.64
N PRO A 262 14.63 8.11 -19.61
CA PRO A 262 13.31 7.90 -19.01
C PRO A 262 12.72 9.16 -18.36
N THR A 263 11.40 9.30 -18.43
CA THR A 263 10.63 10.27 -17.64
C THR A 263 10.26 9.70 -16.28
N CYS A 264 10.05 10.60 -15.32
CA CYS A 264 9.71 10.22 -13.95
C CYS A 264 8.19 10.20 -13.75
N LEU A 265 7.71 9.20 -13.01
CA LEU A 265 6.31 9.10 -12.64
C LEU A 265 6.03 10.03 -11.45
N TRP A 266 4.92 10.77 -11.54
CA TRP A 266 4.48 11.58 -10.43
C TRP A 266 3.94 10.68 -9.30
N GLN A 267 4.61 10.69 -8.15
CA GLN A 267 4.29 9.80 -7.04
C GLN A 267 3.36 10.44 -5.98
N ASN A 268 3.10 11.74 -6.05
CA ASN A 268 2.27 12.41 -5.04
C ASN A 268 0.78 12.13 -5.28
N ILE A 269 0.20 11.33 -4.40
CA ILE A 269 -1.21 10.91 -4.42
C ILE A 269 -2.20 11.99 -3.95
N THR A 270 -1.71 13.04 -3.28
CA THR A 270 -2.57 14.08 -2.67
C THR A 270 -2.73 15.31 -3.56
N HIS A 271 -1.75 15.60 -4.42
CA HIS A 271 -1.74 16.80 -5.25
C HIS A 271 -1.26 16.45 -6.65
N SER A 272 -2.03 16.88 -7.66
CA SER A 272 -1.59 16.86 -9.06
C SER A 272 -0.93 18.20 -9.43
N PRO A 273 0.11 18.20 -10.28
CA PRO A 273 0.71 19.44 -10.75
C PRO A 273 -0.30 20.26 -11.56
N VAL A 274 -0.36 21.57 -11.30
CA VAL A 274 -1.37 22.49 -11.87
C VAL A 274 -1.08 22.82 -13.35
N LYS A 275 0.15 22.63 -13.81
CA LYS A 275 0.56 22.92 -15.19
C LYS A 275 0.66 21.62 -16.00
N GLN A 276 -0.31 21.40 -16.87
CA GLN A 276 -0.27 20.35 -17.89
C GLN A 276 0.15 20.97 -19.23
N LEU A 277 1.08 20.31 -19.92
CA LEU A 277 1.49 20.66 -21.27
C LEU A 277 0.96 19.57 -22.20
N VAL A 278 0.16 19.97 -23.19
CA VAL A 278 -0.19 19.06 -24.29
C VAL A 278 0.94 19.14 -25.29
N MET A 279 1.62 18.02 -25.53
CA MET A 279 2.58 17.92 -26.63
C MET A 279 1.80 17.68 -27.92
N ASP A 280 1.88 18.64 -28.84
CA ASP A 280 1.39 18.50 -30.21
C ASP A 280 2.53 17.96 -31.08
N LEU A 281 2.57 16.65 -31.26
CA LEU A 281 3.46 15.98 -32.20
C LEU A 281 2.77 16.03 -33.57
N GLY A 282 2.93 17.17 -34.25
CA GLY A 282 2.14 17.55 -35.42
C GLY A 282 1.95 16.43 -36.45
N THR A 283 0.73 16.35 -36.98
CA THR A 283 0.34 15.49 -38.12
C THR A 283 0.82 16.01 -39.46
#